data_AF-A0A8J5MSF7-F1
#
_entry.id   AF-A0A8J5MSF7-F1
#
_cell.length_a   1.000
_cell.length_b   1.000
_cell.length_c   1.000
_cell.angle_alpha   90.00
_cell.angle_beta   90.00
_cell.angle_gamma   90.00
#
_symmetry.space_group_name_H-M   'P 1'
#
loop_
_entity.id
_entity.type
_entity.pdbx_description
1 polymer ?
#
loop_
_entity_poly.entity_id
_entity_poly.type
_entity_poly.pdbx_seq_one_letter_code
_entity_poly.pdbx_strand_id
1 'polypeptide(L)'
;MCFTPALESIEEFFTYIRTPTAHCRTSARLGGVKTRQGVYNLKWVCLDSKYHIKRDSCLVFSFGMDSNGEFENDIMRLVGCKVYVFDPSITQDTHTINIHVLDVGVADYTGTMLIGWRFYPVDRYENLLLSLALENSVVDYLKIDIDGSELRFLRDIFTTTPYLPKKIKQLGMVIHPGKYSGESIRALDMFQDLWKYFKLLECYGFSLIFSNLNDVPSEQYTWEGQRQSRSYELVWVHNRYY
;
A
#
# COMPACT_ATOMS: atom_id res chain seq x y z
N MET A 1 -7.42 -9.61 -22.08
CA MET A 1 -6.51 -8.45 -22.04
C MET A 1 -7.23 -7.36 -21.27
N CYS A 2 -6.61 -6.75 -20.26
CA CYS A 2 -7.25 -5.70 -19.48
C CYS A 2 -7.37 -4.42 -20.31
N PHE A 3 -8.55 -3.81 -20.33
CA PHE A 3 -8.74 -2.48 -20.87
C PHE A 3 -8.51 -1.46 -19.75
N THR A 4 -7.59 -0.52 -19.96
CA THR A 4 -7.29 0.58 -19.03
C THR A 4 -7.61 1.89 -19.73
N PRO A 5 -8.81 2.46 -19.56
CA PRO A 5 -9.13 3.76 -20.15
C PRO A 5 -8.14 4.82 -19.63
N ALA A 6 -7.84 5.81 -20.48
CA ALA A 6 -7.13 7.00 -20.04
C ALA A 6 -7.96 7.76 -18.99
N LEU A 7 -7.29 8.61 -18.20
CA LEU A 7 -8.00 9.45 -17.24
C LEU A 7 -8.60 10.63 -18.01
N GLU A 8 -9.91 10.81 -17.93
CA GLU A 8 -10.59 11.87 -18.67
C GLU A 8 -10.46 13.22 -17.95
N SER A 9 -10.49 13.21 -16.62
CA SER A 9 -10.34 14.41 -15.80
C SER A 9 -9.78 14.12 -14.41
N ILE A 10 -9.25 15.15 -13.75
CA ILE A 10 -8.81 15.03 -12.35
C ILE A 10 -10.01 14.80 -11.40
N GLU A 11 -11.19 15.34 -11.75
CA GLU A 11 -12.42 15.06 -11.02
C GLU A 11 -12.78 13.57 -11.05
N GLU A 12 -12.56 12.88 -12.18
CA GLU A 12 -12.76 11.44 -12.30
C GLU A 12 -11.86 10.67 -11.31
N PHE A 13 -10.59 11.04 -11.22
CA PHE A 13 -9.65 10.45 -10.27
C PHE A 13 -10.13 10.64 -8.83
N PHE A 14 -10.51 11.86 -8.46
CA PHE A 14 -10.97 12.14 -7.10
C PHE A 14 -12.31 11.48 -6.79
N THR A 15 -13.20 11.34 -7.78
CA THR A 15 -14.45 10.61 -7.64
C THR A 15 -14.19 9.13 -7.38
N TYR A 16 -13.27 8.52 -8.12
CA TYR A 16 -12.88 7.13 -7.93
C TYR A 16 -12.38 6.88 -6.51
N ILE A 17 -11.38 7.65 -6.05
CA ILE A 17 -10.80 7.40 -4.72
C ILE A 17 -11.80 7.71 -3.60
N ARG A 18 -12.84 8.51 -3.82
CA ARG A 18 -13.87 8.77 -2.79
C ARG A 18 -15.01 7.77 -2.77
N THR A 19 -15.07 6.88 -3.75
CA THR A 19 -16.19 5.97 -3.95
C THR A 19 -15.70 4.51 -3.85
N PRO A 20 -15.51 3.98 -2.63
CA PRO A 20 -15.31 2.55 -2.45
C PRO A 20 -16.39 1.74 -3.17
N THR A 21 -15.96 0.74 -3.93
CA THR A 21 -16.82 -0.12 -4.76
C THR A 21 -17.25 -1.40 -4.05
N ALA A 22 -16.67 -1.67 -2.88
CA ALA A 22 -17.05 -2.77 -2.00
C ALA A 22 -17.08 -2.30 -0.53
N HIS A 23 -17.67 -3.13 0.33
CA HIS A 23 -17.80 -2.82 1.76
C HIS A 23 -17.05 -3.81 2.63
N CYS A 24 -16.45 -3.27 3.69
CA CYS A 24 -15.93 -3.99 4.84
C CYS A 24 -16.83 -3.68 6.05
N ARG A 25 -17.42 -4.69 6.68
CA ARG A 25 -18.31 -4.51 7.84
C ARG A 25 -17.55 -4.44 9.16
N THR A 26 -16.48 -5.23 9.26
CA THR A 26 -15.64 -5.33 10.44
C THR A 26 -14.23 -4.96 10.03
N SER A 27 -13.77 -3.81 10.51
CA SER A 27 -12.46 -3.26 10.20
C SER A 27 -11.70 -2.92 11.47
N ALA A 28 -10.38 -2.93 11.39
CA ALA A 28 -9.51 -2.39 12.42
C ALA A 28 -8.68 -1.23 11.86
N ARG A 29 -8.41 -0.25 12.72
CA ARG A 29 -7.42 0.81 12.47
C ARG A 29 -6.21 0.50 13.33
N LEU A 30 -5.10 0.17 12.70
CA LEU A 30 -3.91 -0.37 13.35
C LEU A 30 -2.74 0.59 13.22
N GLY A 31 -1.87 0.62 14.23
CA GLY A 31 -0.67 1.42 14.27
C GLY A 31 -0.91 2.89 14.59
N GLY A 32 -0.15 3.75 13.91
CA GLY A 32 -0.24 5.19 14.02
C GLY A 32 0.55 5.80 15.19
N VAL A 33 0.95 7.06 14.99
CA VAL A 33 1.80 7.81 15.92
C VAL A 33 0.94 8.73 16.77
N LYS A 34 1.05 8.58 18.10
CA LYS A 34 0.36 9.45 19.06
C LYS A 34 1.05 10.80 19.16
N THR A 35 0.29 11.86 18.94
CA THR A 35 0.72 13.25 19.09
C THR A 35 -0.22 14.00 20.03
N ARG A 36 0.07 15.28 20.31
CA ARG A 36 -0.86 16.14 21.07
C ARG A 36 -2.16 16.42 20.31
N GLN A 37 -2.14 16.36 18.98
CA GLN A 37 -3.28 16.68 18.12
C GLN A 37 -4.14 15.45 17.77
N GLY A 38 -3.67 14.24 18.05
CA GLY A 38 -4.38 13.00 17.74
C GLY A 38 -3.44 11.84 17.41
N VAL A 39 -4.00 10.81 16.78
CA VAL A 39 -3.24 9.67 16.23
C VAL A 39 -3.22 9.80 14.72
N TYR A 40 -2.02 9.83 14.13
CA TYR A 40 -1.81 9.95 12.68
C TYR A 40 -1.24 8.66 12.09
N ASN A 41 -1.30 8.47 10.77
CA ASN A 41 -0.75 7.30 10.06
C ASN A 41 -1.38 5.95 10.43
N LEU A 42 -2.60 5.92 10.96
CA LEU A 42 -3.33 4.67 11.19
C LEU A 42 -3.57 3.95 9.86
N LYS A 43 -3.45 2.61 9.86
CA LYS A 43 -3.73 1.78 8.68
C LYS A 43 -5.01 0.98 8.83
N TRP A 44 -5.81 0.92 7.77
CA TRP A 44 -7.08 0.21 7.73
C TRP A 44 -6.93 -1.23 7.29
N VAL A 45 -7.43 -2.17 8.09
CA VAL A 45 -7.45 -3.59 7.77
C VAL A 45 -8.86 -4.10 7.80
N CYS A 46 -9.28 -4.82 6.76
CA CYS A 46 -10.57 -5.49 6.77
C CYS A 46 -10.48 -6.85 7.46
N LEU A 47 -11.38 -7.07 8.42
CA LEU A 47 -11.49 -8.29 9.22
C LEU A 47 -12.78 -9.06 8.94
N ASP A 48 -13.53 -8.69 7.89
CA ASP A 48 -14.66 -9.50 7.45
C ASP A 48 -14.19 -10.93 7.21
N SER A 49 -14.94 -11.90 7.76
CA SER A 49 -14.61 -13.32 7.68
C SER A 49 -14.40 -13.82 6.25
N LYS A 50 -15.10 -13.22 5.27
CA LYS A 50 -14.94 -13.54 3.85
C LYS A 50 -13.50 -13.33 3.36
N TYR A 51 -12.76 -12.34 3.84
CA TYR A 51 -11.36 -12.17 3.44
C TYR A 51 -10.36 -13.06 4.21
N HIS A 52 -10.86 -13.89 5.14
CA HIS A 52 -10.14 -14.98 5.77
C HIS A 52 -8.74 -14.62 6.31
N ILE A 53 -8.55 -13.49 6.99
CA ILE A 53 -7.34 -13.29 7.81
C ILE A 53 -7.49 -14.20 9.04
N LYS A 54 -6.89 -15.40 8.97
CA LYS A 54 -7.02 -16.41 10.02
C LYS A 54 -6.09 -16.07 11.18
N ARG A 55 -6.65 -16.06 12.39
CA ARG A 55 -5.89 -15.88 13.62
C ARG A 55 -4.74 -16.89 13.70
N ASP A 56 -3.55 -16.41 14.07
CA ASP A 56 -2.31 -17.18 14.23
C ASP A 56 -1.85 -17.94 12.97
N SER A 57 -2.49 -17.70 11.82
CA SER A 57 -2.24 -18.38 10.55
C SER A 57 -2.48 -17.43 9.38
N CYS A 58 -1.88 -16.24 9.49
CA CYS A 58 -1.91 -15.20 8.48
C CYS A 58 -0.51 -14.67 8.18
N LEU A 59 -0.32 -14.23 6.94
CA LEU A 59 0.94 -13.69 6.42
C LEU A 59 0.75 -12.21 6.05
N VAL A 60 1.56 -11.34 6.65
CA VAL A 60 1.56 -9.90 6.41
C VAL A 60 2.91 -9.49 5.87
N PHE A 61 2.91 -8.76 4.76
CA PHE A 61 4.09 -8.10 4.22
C PHE A 61 3.91 -6.60 4.37
N SER A 62 4.88 -5.93 4.97
CA SER A 62 4.84 -4.49 5.22
C SER A 62 6.07 -3.81 4.64
N PHE A 63 5.86 -2.92 3.69
CA PHE A 63 6.91 -2.12 3.06
C PHE A 63 6.84 -0.68 3.58
N GLY A 64 7.97 -0.20 4.10
CA GLY A 64 8.10 1.09 4.80
C GLY A 64 7.49 1.05 6.20
N MET A 65 8.34 1.02 7.22
CA MET A 65 7.94 0.93 8.62
C MET A 65 7.85 2.33 9.23
N ASP A 66 6.79 2.57 10.00
CA ASP A 66 6.77 3.74 10.88
C ASP A 66 7.87 3.60 11.96
N SER A 67 8.21 4.71 12.62
CA SER A 67 9.37 4.80 13.53
C SER A 67 9.50 3.68 14.60
N ASN A 68 8.39 3.08 15.07
CA ASN A 68 8.44 1.96 16.03
C ASN A 68 7.64 0.73 15.58
N GLY A 69 7.30 0.62 14.29
CA GLY A 69 6.54 -0.50 13.74
C GLY A 69 5.17 -0.69 14.39
N GLU A 70 4.46 0.42 14.67
CA GLU A 70 3.20 0.40 15.40
C GLU A 70 2.15 -0.48 14.69
N PHE A 71 2.04 -0.40 13.36
CA PHE A 71 1.13 -1.23 12.58
C PHE A 71 1.46 -2.72 12.70
N GLU A 72 2.73 -3.05 12.54
CA GLU A 72 3.26 -4.41 12.53
C GLU A 72 3.05 -5.08 13.90
N ASN A 73 3.28 -4.31 14.98
CA ASN A 73 2.99 -4.74 16.34
C ASN A 73 1.49 -4.94 16.59
N ASP A 74 0.64 -4.03 16.12
CA ASP A 74 -0.80 -4.10 16.35
C ASP A 74 -1.45 -5.26 15.60
N ILE A 75 -1.09 -5.51 14.33
CA ILE A 75 -1.64 -6.64 13.56
C ILE A 75 -1.17 -7.99 14.14
N MET A 76 0.07 -8.05 14.61
CA MET A 76 0.60 -9.22 15.31
C MET A 76 -0.13 -9.45 16.63
N ARG A 77 -0.40 -8.42 17.44
CA ARG A 77 -1.12 -8.57 18.71
C ARG A 77 -2.60 -8.89 18.53
N LEU A 78 -3.25 -8.25 17.57
CA LEU A 78 -4.69 -8.40 17.34
C LEU A 78 -5.02 -9.75 16.70
N VAL A 79 -4.21 -10.20 15.74
CA VAL A 79 -4.53 -11.36 14.89
C VAL A 79 -3.51 -12.48 15.02
N GLY A 80 -2.27 -12.22 15.46
CA GLY A 80 -1.24 -13.24 15.57
C GLY A 80 -0.51 -13.55 14.26
N CYS A 81 -0.57 -12.64 13.28
CA CYS A 81 0.05 -12.88 11.98
C CYS A 81 1.58 -12.99 12.05
N LYS A 82 2.15 -13.78 11.14
CA LYS A 82 3.56 -13.69 10.79
C LYS A 82 3.76 -12.47 9.89
N VAL A 83 4.61 -11.55 10.32
CA VAL A 83 4.85 -10.26 9.69
C VAL A 83 6.28 -10.20 9.16
N TYR A 84 6.42 -9.86 7.89
CA TYR A 84 7.70 -9.51 7.27
C TYR A 84 7.69 -8.02 6.96
N VAL A 85 8.67 -7.32 7.51
CA VAL A 85 8.84 -5.87 7.38
C VAL A 85 10.03 -5.64 6.48
N PHE A 86 9.86 -4.79 5.47
CA PHE A 86 10.85 -4.47 4.45
C PHE A 86 11.07 -2.96 4.47
N ASP A 87 12.17 -2.54 5.08
CA ASP A 87 12.52 -1.13 5.19
C ASP A 87 14.04 -0.98 5.23
N PRO A 88 14.65 -0.41 4.18
CA PRO A 88 16.09 -0.30 4.09
C PRO A 88 16.68 0.85 4.93
N SER A 89 15.84 1.65 5.58
CA SER A 89 16.28 2.72 6.49
C SER A 89 16.45 2.24 7.93
N ILE A 90 15.91 1.07 8.26
CA ILE A 90 16.04 0.47 9.59
C ILE A 90 17.44 -0.12 9.75
N THR A 91 18.12 0.31 10.81
CA THR A 91 19.47 -0.15 11.15
C THR A 91 19.51 -1.04 12.39
N GLN A 92 18.34 -1.32 13.00
CA GLN A 92 18.23 -2.12 14.22
C GLN A 92 17.59 -3.48 13.94
N ASP A 93 18.17 -4.51 14.53
CA ASP A 93 17.62 -5.87 14.58
C ASP A 93 16.45 -5.89 15.58
N THR A 94 15.24 -5.62 15.08
CA THR A 94 13.99 -5.60 15.87
C THR A 94 13.14 -6.84 15.63
N HIS A 95 13.79 -7.99 15.49
CA HIS A 95 13.11 -9.24 15.22
C HIS A 95 12.43 -9.79 16.49
N THR A 96 11.21 -10.27 16.32
CA THR A 96 10.51 -11.11 17.31
C THR A 96 10.15 -12.45 16.67
N ILE A 97 9.55 -13.36 17.42
CA ILE A 97 9.12 -14.68 16.89
C ILE A 97 8.20 -14.52 15.66
N ASN A 98 7.36 -13.49 15.66
CA ASN A 98 6.35 -13.26 14.61
C ASN A 98 6.63 -12.06 13.72
N ILE A 99 7.64 -11.23 14.02
CA ILE A 99 7.99 -10.05 13.23
C ILE A 99 9.44 -10.21 12.76
N HIS A 100 9.63 -10.24 11.45
CA HIS A 100 10.93 -10.36 10.81
C HIS A 100 11.21 -9.09 10.01
N VAL A 101 12.29 -8.39 10.30
CA VAL A 101 12.65 -7.14 9.62
C VAL A 101 13.75 -7.41 8.59
N LEU A 102 13.64 -6.79 7.43
CA LEU A 102 14.63 -6.91 6.36
C LEU A 102 15.04 -5.51 5.89
N ASP A 103 16.35 -5.29 5.86
CA ASP A 103 17.00 -4.09 5.32
C ASP A 103 17.02 -4.16 3.78
N VAL A 104 15.83 -4.08 3.18
CA VAL A 104 15.63 -4.04 1.72
C VAL A 104 14.29 -3.39 1.40
N GLY A 105 14.28 -2.49 0.41
CA GLY A 105 13.04 -1.90 -0.14
C GLY A 105 12.48 -2.69 -1.32
N VAL A 106 11.29 -2.33 -1.77
CA VAL A 106 10.69 -2.88 -3.00
C VAL A 106 10.78 -1.90 -4.16
N ALA A 107 11.14 -2.42 -5.34
CA ALA A 107 11.17 -1.68 -6.59
C ALA A 107 10.84 -2.62 -7.76
N ASP A 108 11.00 -2.10 -8.98
CA ASP A 108 10.87 -2.85 -10.24
C ASP A 108 12.19 -3.39 -10.78
N TYR A 109 13.24 -3.35 -9.95
CA TYR A 109 14.56 -3.89 -10.26
C TYR A 109 15.29 -4.31 -8.99
N THR A 110 16.34 -5.11 -9.16
CA THR A 110 17.28 -5.47 -8.09
C THR A 110 18.50 -4.55 -8.14
N GLY A 111 18.89 -3.97 -7.03
CA GLY A 111 20.09 -3.13 -6.94
C GLY A 111 20.02 -2.12 -5.81
N THR A 112 20.45 -0.90 -6.08
CA THR A 112 20.35 0.21 -5.14
C THR A 112 19.53 1.36 -5.71
N MET A 113 18.85 2.08 -4.82
CA MET A 113 18.08 3.28 -5.15
C MET A 113 18.57 4.45 -4.31
N LEU A 114 18.80 5.60 -4.96
CA LEU A 114 19.11 6.84 -4.24
C LEU A 114 17.81 7.40 -3.67
N ILE A 115 17.70 7.43 -2.34
CA ILE A 115 16.58 8.05 -1.63
C ILE A 115 17.16 9.15 -0.72
N GLY A 116 16.76 10.39 -0.98
CA GLY A 116 17.41 11.56 -0.41
C GLY A 116 18.90 11.63 -0.81
N TRP A 117 19.79 11.42 0.15
CA TRP A 117 21.25 11.46 -0.04
C TRP A 117 21.94 10.11 0.20
N ARG A 118 21.18 9.01 0.37
CA ARG A 118 21.72 7.68 0.63
C ARG A 118 21.24 6.65 -0.38
N PHE A 119 22.08 5.67 -0.67
CA PHE A 119 21.73 4.51 -1.47
C PHE A 119 21.19 3.41 -0.57
N TYR A 120 20.03 2.89 -0.93
CA TYR A 120 19.36 1.83 -0.20
C TYR A 120 19.21 0.59 -1.09
N PRO A 121 19.39 -0.63 -0.55
CA PRO A 121 19.12 -1.85 -1.28
C PRO A 121 17.63 -1.95 -1.62
N VAL A 122 17.33 -2.31 -2.87
CA VAL A 122 15.97 -2.57 -3.34
C VAL A 122 15.93 -3.85 -4.15
N ASP A 123 14.79 -4.53 -4.10
CA ASP A 123 14.55 -5.73 -4.89
C ASP A 123 13.10 -5.80 -5.39
N ARG A 124 12.87 -6.71 -6.34
CA ARG A 124 11.53 -6.99 -6.88
C ARG A 124 10.71 -7.80 -5.88
N TYR A 125 9.40 -7.56 -5.84
CA TYR A 125 8.50 -8.26 -4.92
C TYR A 125 8.57 -9.79 -5.05
N GLU A 126 8.71 -10.29 -6.28
CA GLU A 126 8.93 -11.71 -6.58
C GLU A 126 10.18 -12.28 -5.90
N ASN A 127 11.30 -11.57 -5.98
CA ASN A 127 12.58 -12.01 -5.41
C ASN A 127 12.53 -12.03 -3.88
N LEU A 128 11.82 -11.08 -3.27
CA LEU A 128 11.60 -11.03 -1.82
C LEU A 128 10.74 -12.21 -1.33
N LEU A 129 9.74 -12.63 -2.11
CA LEU A 129 9.00 -13.84 -1.80
C LEU A 129 9.88 -15.09 -1.90
N LEU A 130 10.70 -15.19 -2.96
CA LEU A 130 11.61 -16.31 -3.19
C LEU A 130 12.68 -16.43 -2.11
N SER A 131 13.29 -15.33 -1.69
CA SER A 131 14.34 -15.32 -0.66
C SER A 131 13.83 -15.82 0.71
N LEU A 132 12.53 -15.71 0.93
CA LEU A 132 11.84 -16.18 2.14
C LEU A 132 11.21 -17.58 1.98
N ALA A 133 11.33 -18.21 0.81
CA ALA A 133 10.62 -19.45 0.44
C ALA A 133 9.08 -19.32 0.59
N LEU A 134 8.55 -18.15 0.23
CA LEU A 134 7.13 -17.80 0.31
C LEU A 134 6.51 -17.55 -1.06
N GLU A 135 7.17 -17.91 -2.15
CA GLU A 135 6.71 -17.69 -3.52
C GLU A 135 5.37 -18.38 -3.81
N ASN A 136 5.02 -19.44 -3.07
CA ASN A 136 3.74 -20.14 -3.19
C ASN A 136 2.69 -19.73 -2.16
N SER A 137 3.04 -18.82 -1.24
CA SER A 137 2.13 -18.37 -0.19
C SER A 137 1.11 -17.36 -0.71
N VAL A 138 -0.02 -17.27 -0.02
CA VAL A 138 -0.98 -16.18 -0.17
C VAL A 138 -0.71 -15.18 0.96
N VAL A 139 -0.51 -13.92 0.59
CA VAL A 139 -0.35 -12.81 1.54
C VAL A 139 -1.73 -12.31 1.94
N ASP A 140 -2.05 -12.38 3.22
CA ASP A 140 -3.34 -11.94 3.77
C ASP A 140 -3.48 -10.43 3.74
N TYR A 141 -2.39 -9.71 4.01
CA TYR A 141 -2.35 -8.27 3.94
C TYR A 141 -0.98 -7.79 3.44
N LEU A 142 -0.98 -7.04 2.34
CA LEU A 142 0.19 -6.37 1.80
C LEU A 142 0.06 -4.87 2.05
N LYS A 143 0.89 -4.32 2.93
CA LYS A 143 1.04 -2.87 3.16
C LYS A 143 2.15 -2.33 2.27
N ILE A 144 1.85 -1.31 1.47
CA ILE A 144 2.82 -0.53 0.69
C ILE A 144 2.74 0.93 1.11
N ASP A 145 3.75 1.42 1.83
CA ASP A 145 3.85 2.80 2.26
C ASP A 145 5.32 3.24 2.15
N ILE A 146 5.74 3.60 0.93
CA ILE A 146 7.17 3.72 0.56
C ILE A 146 7.48 5.07 -0.10
N ASP A 147 6.78 6.11 0.34
CA ASP A 147 6.99 7.52 0.03
C ASP A 147 7.32 7.81 -1.45
N GLY A 148 6.45 7.36 -2.35
CA GLY A 148 6.46 7.73 -3.78
C GLY A 148 7.02 6.67 -4.71
N SER A 149 7.50 5.53 -4.19
CA SER A 149 7.91 4.38 -5.00
C SER A 149 6.77 3.40 -5.32
N GLU A 150 5.52 3.73 -4.97
CA GLU A 150 4.37 2.83 -5.15
C GLU A 150 4.14 2.47 -6.62
N LEU A 151 4.34 3.43 -7.53
CA LEU A 151 4.20 3.20 -8.97
C LEU A 151 5.21 2.18 -9.50
N ARG A 152 6.41 2.10 -8.91
CA ARG A 152 7.42 1.10 -9.31
C ARG A 152 6.99 -0.30 -8.90
N PHE A 153 6.48 -0.45 -7.69
CA PHE A 153 5.88 -1.70 -7.23
C PHE A 153 4.71 -2.12 -8.13
N LEU A 154 3.76 -1.22 -8.38
CA LEU A 154 2.60 -1.48 -9.24
C LEU A 154 3.03 -1.86 -10.67
N ARG A 155 4.01 -1.14 -11.23
CA ARG A 155 4.59 -1.48 -12.54
C ARG A 155 5.06 -2.92 -12.57
N ASP A 156 5.92 -3.32 -11.63
CA ASP A 156 6.47 -4.67 -11.60
C ASP A 156 5.39 -5.75 -11.53
N ILE A 157 4.47 -5.65 -10.56
CA ILE A 157 3.46 -6.69 -10.34
C ILE A 157 2.44 -6.83 -11.46
N PHE A 158 2.26 -5.82 -12.31
CA PHE A 158 1.33 -5.86 -13.42
C PHE A 158 1.98 -6.06 -14.79
N THR A 159 3.25 -5.68 -14.98
CA THR A 159 3.94 -5.84 -16.27
C THR A 159 4.85 -7.06 -16.30
N THR A 160 5.57 -7.30 -15.20
CA THR A 160 6.63 -8.32 -15.16
C THR A 160 6.16 -9.58 -14.46
N THR A 161 5.39 -9.44 -13.38
CA THR A 161 4.91 -10.56 -12.55
C THR A 161 3.37 -10.57 -12.37
N PRO A 162 2.57 -10.49 -13.45
CA PRO A 162 1.11 -10.40 -13.40
C PRO A 162 0.41 -11.59 -12.73
N TYR A 163 1.14 -12.65 -12.39
CA TYR A 163 0.60 -13.79 -11.65
C TYR A 163 0.62 -13.58 -10.13
N LEU A 164 1.28 -12.54 -9.60
CA LEU A 164 1.38 -12.25 -8.17
C LEU A 164 0.18 -11.52 -7.56
N PRO A 165 -0.51 -10.57 -8.25
CA PRO A 165 -1.68 -9.91 -7.67
C PRO A 165 -2.74 -10.88 -7.13
N LYS A 166 -2.94 -12.03 -7.80
CA LYS A 166 -3.89 -13.06 -7.36
C LYS A 166 -3.52 -13.74 -6.03
N LYS A 167 -2.29 -13.58 -5.54
CA LYS A 167 -1.78 -14.14 -4.27
C LYS A 167 -1.89 -13.14 -3.12
N ILE A 168 -2.52 -11.99 -3.33
CA ILE A 168 -2.74 -10.98 -2.30
C ILE A 168 -4.24 -10.95 -1.98
N LYS A 169 -4.63 -11.09 -0.71
CA LYS A 169 -6.04 -10.96 -0.30
C LYS A 169 -6.44 -9.50 -0.12
N GLN A 170 -5.59 -8.72 0.54
CA GLN A 170 -5.81 -7.31 0.80
C GLN A 170 -4.54 -6.52 0.49
N LEU A 171 -4.70 -5.40 -0.21
CA LEU A 171 -3.64 -4.45 -0.52
C LEU A 171 -4.00 -3.13 0.15
N GLY A 172 -3.25 -2.75 1.18
CA GLY A 172 -3.27 -1.40 1.74
C GLY A 172 -2.11 -0.60 1.18
N MET A 173 -2.38 0.57 0.61
CA MET A 173 -1.34 1.42 0.02
C MET A 173 -1.55 2.88 0.36
N VAL A 174 -0.47 3.58 0.69
CA VAL A 174 -0.47 5.04 0.69
C VAL A 174 0.03 5.52 -0.67
N ILE A 175 -0.85 6.10 -1.48
CA ILE A 175 -0.47 6.66 -2.77
C ILE A 175 0.01 8.10 -2.60
N HIS A 176 0.92 8.54 -3.47
CA HIS A 176 1.50 9.90 -3.45
C HIS A 176 1.28 10.66 -4.78
N PRO A 177 0.02 10.98 -5.17
CA PRO A 177 -0.25 11.74 -6.40
C PRO A 177 0.30 13.18 -6.38
N GLY A 178 0.65 13.71 -5.20
CA GLY A 178 1.14 15.07 -5.03
C GLY A 178 0.04 16.12 -5.11
N LYS A 179 0.45 17.39 -5.24
CA LYS A 179 -0.49 18.52 -5.35
C LYS A 179 -0.86 18.74 -6.82
N TYR A 180 -2.13 18.63 -7.15
CA TYR A 180 -2.64 19.14 -8.42
C TYR A 180 -2.86 20.66 -8.32
N SER A 181 -2.22 21.43 -9.22
CA SER A 181 -2.33 22.89 -9.28
C SER A 181 -2.90 23.41 -10.60
N GLY A 182 -3.46 22.54 -11.46
CA GLY A 182 -4.01 22.93 -12.77
C GLY A 182 -2.98 23.23 -13.87
N GLU A 183 -1.73 23.54 -13.51
CA GLU A 183 -0.71 24.03 -14.46
C GLU A 183 0.45 23.06 -14.72
N SER A 184 0.59 22.01 -13.89
CA SER A 184 1.73 21.10 -13.94
C SER A 184 1.43 19.86 -14.79
N ILE A 185 2.01 19.78 -15.98
CA ILE A 185 1.98 18.58 -16.85
C ILE A 185 2.50 17.35 -16.08
N ARG A 186 3.58 17.50 -15.30
CA ARG A 186 4.14 16.40 -14.50
C ARG A 186 3.19 15.89 -13.43
N ALA A 187 2.37 16.77 -12.83
CA ALA A 187 1.35 16.31 -11.90
C ALA A 187 0.33 15.46 -12.65
N LEU A 188 -0.16 15.93 -13.80
CA LEU A 188 -1.11 15.18 -14.63
C LEU A 188 -0.59 13.77 -15.00
N ASP A 189 0.70 13.63 -15.35
CA ASP A 189 1.33 12.33 -15.63
C ASP A 189 1.23 11.37 -14.44
N MET A 190 1.47 11.86 -13.22
CA MET A 190 1.37 11.06 -11.99
C MET A 190 -0.06 10.55 -11.75
N PHE A 191 -1.06 11.42 -11.92
CA PHE A 191 -2.48 11.03 -11.81
C PHE A 191 -2.84 9.99 -12.89
N GLN A 192 -2.34 10.18 -14.12
CA GLN A 192 -2.58 9.27 -15.23
C GLN A 192 -1.95 7.90 -15.02
N ASP A 193 -0.73 7.84 -14.47
CA ASP A 193 -0.03 6.60 -14.14
C ASP A 193 -0.73 5.85 -13.00
N LEU A 194 -1.09 6.53 -11.91
CA LEU A 194 -1.86 5.92 -10.82
C LEU A 194 -3.22 5.39 -11.32
N TRP A 195 -3.92 6.18 -12.13
CA TRP A 195 -5.19 5.79 -12.73
C TRP A 195 -5.09 4.46 -13.50
N LYS A 196 -4.07 4.32 -14.36
CA LYS A 196 -3.82 3.10 -15.10
C LYS A 196 -3.75 1.88 -14.17
N TYR A 197 -3.02 2.00 -13.05
CA TYR A 197 -2.88 0.89 -12.11
C TYR A 197 -4.13 0.64 -11.27
N PHE A 198 -4.96 1.65 -11.00
CA PHE A 198 -6.27 1.44 -10.39
C PHE A 198 -7.19 0.63 -11.30
N LYS A 199 -7.22 0.94 -12.60
CA LYS A 199 -7.96 0.15 -13.59
C LYS A 199 -7.39 -1.27 -13.73
N LEU A 200 -6.08 -1.45 -13.60
CA LEU A 200 -5.46 -2.78 -13.56
C LEU A 200 -5.83 -3.55 -12.30
N LEU A 201 -5.82 -2.93 -11.12
CA LEU A 201 -6.29 -3.55 -9.88
C LEU A 201 -7.73 -4.07 -10.06
N GLU A 202 -8.64 -3.24 -10.57
CA GLU A 202 -10.02 -3.66 -10.86
C GLU A 202 -10.09 -4.84 -11.84
N CYS A 203 -9.34 -4.76 -12.94
CA CYS A 203 -9.30 -5.85 -13.92
C CYS A 203 -8.76 -7.16 -13.34
N TYR A 204 -7.79 -7.09 -12.43
CA TYR A 204 -7.24 -8.25 -11.71
C TYR A 204 -8.13 -8.69 -10.54
N GLY A 205 -9.32 -8.09 -10.40
CA GLY A 205 -10.34 -8.51 -9.46
C GLY A 205 -10.15 -7.92 -8.07
N PHE A 206 -9.55 -6.74 -7.95
CA PHE A 206 -9.54 -5.97 -6.71
C PHE A 206 -10.71 -4.98 -6.68
N SER A 207 -11.30 -4.81 -5.51
CA SER A 207 -12.31 -3.77 -5.25
C SER A 207 -11.84 -2.85 -4.13
N LEU A 208 -12.01 -1.55 -4.34
CA LEU A 208 -11.68 -0.53 -3.35
C LEU A 208 -12.71 -0.61 -2.20
N ILE A 209 -12.25 -0.79 -0.97
CA ILE A 209 -13.13 -0.87 0.21
C ILE A 209 -12.96 0.29 1.17
N PHE A 210 -11.83 0.98 1.09
CA PHE A 210 -11.52 2.10 1.96
C PHE A 210 -10.63 3.08 1.21
N SER A 211 -10.86 4.36 1.46
CA SER A 211 -9.99 5.43 1.01
C SER A 211 -10.15 6.63 1.92
N ASN A 212 -9.04 7.25 2.28
CA ASN A 212 -9.06 8.49 3.05
C ASN A 212 -7.88 9.38 2.69
N LEU A 213 -8.07 10.68 2.87
CA LEU A 213 -6.98 11.64 2.87
C LEU A 213 -5.98 11.23 3.95
N ASN A 214 -4.68 11.33 3.66
CA ASN A 214 -3.69 11.24 4.72
C ASN A 214 -3.98 12.35 5.77
N ASP A 215 -3.97 11.97 7.04
CA ASP A 215 -4.39 12.82 8.15
C ASP A 215 -3.32 13.82 8.57
N VAL A 216 -2.12 13.75 7.98
CA VAL A 216 -1.03 14.73 8.14
C VAL A 216 -1.45 16.11 7.57
N PRO A 217 -1.62 17.16 8.40
CA PRO A 217 -2.17 18.44 7.95
C PRO A 217 -1.32 19.17 6.90
N SER A 218 0.01 19.00 6.92
CA SER A 218 0.92 19.64 5.94
C SER A 218 0.76 19.10 4.52
N GLU A 219 0.17 17.91 4.36
CA GLU A 219 -0.08 17.30 3.05
C GLU A 219 -1.41 17.75 2.44
N GLN A 220 -2.28 18.40 3.21
CA GLN A 220 -3.62 18.79 2.78
C GLN A 220 -3.63 20.13 2.04
N TYR A 221 -4.47 20.24 1.00
CA TYR A 221 -4.68 21.45 0.22
C TYR A 221 -6.12 21.54 -0.27
N THR A 222 -6.53 22.71 -0.78
CA THR A 222 -7.85 22.89 -1.39
C THR A 222 -7.72 22.89 -2.91
N TRP A 223 -8.58 22.14 -3.59
CA TRP A 223 -8.77 22.17 -5.04
C TRP A 223 -10.26 22.15 -5.34
N GLU A 224 -10.73 23.09 -6.15
CA GLU A 224 -12.16 23.28 -6.48
C GLU A 224 -13.08 23.32 -5.25
N GLY A 225 -12.64 24.02 -4.20
CA GLY A 225 -13.40 24.15 -2.95
C GLY A 225 -13.46 22.90 -2.08
N GLN A 226 -12.84 21.79 -2.52
CA GLN A 226 -12.77 20.55 -1.76
C GLN A 226 -11.39 20.31 -1.17
N ARG A 227 -11.35 19.68 0.00
CA ARG A 227 -10.11 19.29 0.65
C ARG A 227 -9.52 18.08 -0.06
N GLN A 228 -8.26 18.20 -0.45
CA GLN A 228 -7.42 17.19 -1.06
C GLN A 228 -6.16 17.00 -0.22
N SER A 229 -5.41 15.94 -0.53
CA SER A 229 -4.12 15.64 0.06
C SER A 229 -3.11 15.29 -1.03
N ARG A 230 -1.84 15.47 -0.73
CA ARG A 230 -0.72 14.99 -1.56
C ARG A 230 -0.56 13.48 -1.47
N SER A 231 -1.15 12.86 -0.45
CA SER A 231 -1.19 11.42 -0.25
C SER A 231 -2.53 10.92 0.28
N TYR A 232 -2.88 9.69 -0.07
CA TYR A 232 -4.12 9.05 0.33
C TYR A 232 -3.84 7.62 0.75
N GLU A 233 -4.49 7.18 1.82
CA GLU A 233 -4.53 5.75 2.16
C GLU A 233 -5.69 5.11 1.41
N LEU A 234 -5.41 4.03 0.68
CA LEU A 234 -6.42 3.21 0.01
C LEU A 234 -6.25 1.75 0.41
N VAL A 235 -7.36 1.03 0.53
CA VAL A 235 -7.36 -0.41 0.77
C VAL A 235 -8.24 -1.09 -0.25
N TRP A 236 -7.66 -2.06 -0.96
CA TRP A 236 -8.36 -2.95 -1.85
C TRP A 236 -8.39 -4.36 -1.29
N VAL A 237 -9.44 -5.09 -1.65
CA VAL A 237 -9.61 -6.51 -1.38
C VAL A 237 -9.70 -7.26 -2.70
N HIS A 238 -9.20 -8.48 -2.74
CA HIS A 238 -9.28 -9.29 -3.94
C HIS A 238 -10.53 -10.19 -3.92
N ASN A 239 -11.36 -10.00 -4.94
CA ASN A 239 -12.69 -10.60 -5.10
C ASN A 239 -12.71 -12.13 -5.19
N ARG A 240 -11.58 -12.76 -5.53
CA ARG A 240 -11.49 -14.22 -5.58
C ARG A 240 -11.57 -14.90 -4.21
N TYR A 241 -11.38 -14.11 -3.15
CA TYR A 241 -11.49 -14.56 -1.77
C TYR A 241 -12.84 -14.16 -1.17
N TYR A 242 -13.77 -13.57 -1.94
CA TYR A 242 -15.16 -13.43 -1.51
C TYR A 242 -15.83 -14.79 -1.28
#